data_AF-A0A3R7GIV3-F1
#
_entry.id   AF-A0A3R7GIV3-F1
#
_cell.length_a   1.000
_cell.length_b   1.000
_cell.length_c   1.000
_cell.angle_alpha   90.00
_cell.angle_beta   90.00
_cell.angle_gamma   90.00
#
_symmetry.space_group_name_H-M   'P 1'
#
loop_
_entity.id
_entity.type
_entity.pdbx_description
1 polymer ?
#
loop_
_entity_poly.entity_id
_entity_poly.type
_entity_poly.pdbx_seq_one_letter_code
_entity_poly.pdbx_strand_id
1 'polypeptide(L)'
;MTVIGPHPPPSPRRDSPRTDAEPLAFTRTEFLGGTARAWGTTTLLLIVGWAVLTGGFSLIVGTAAILLVSVPAVVIGSPGAYALGRLLRRLPRVGAHLLAFSAYGALVGVVTTTVTLPAVLGDSGGGWIAATAYLVNVPLSAIGLAGAWFITMRRALRLDAEGFGDVVRTTDPDAATEDALDDRYRIIDPGQRRRQRWRG
;
A
#
# COMPACT_ATOMS: atom_id res chain seq x y z
N MET A 1 20.32 -33.68 30.86
CA MET A 1 19.93 -33.57 29.45
C MET A 1 18.54 -32.98 29.39
N THR A 2 18.44 -31.68 29.15
CA THR A 2 17.17 -30.96 29.02
C THR A 2 16.64 -31.18 27.61
N VAL A 3 15.59 -31.98 27.47
CA VAL A 3 14.88 -32.16 26.20
C VAL A 3 14.19 -30.84 25.90
N ILE A 4 14.75 -30.06 24.98
CA ILE A 4 14.06 -28.91 24.39
C ILE A 4 12.96 -29.50 23.51
N GLY A 5 11.74 -29.56 24.04
CA GLY A 5 10.57 -29.91 23.26
C GLY A 5 10.41 -28.97 22.07
N PRO A 6 9.74 -29.40 20.99
CA PRO A 6 9.54 -28.56 19.81
C PRO A 6 8.89 -27.23 20.24
N HIS A 7 9.50 -26.12 19.82
CA HIS A 7 8.95 -24.80 20.10
C HIS A 7 7.50 -24.75 19.61
N PRO A 8 6.54 -24.34 20.45
CA PRO A 8 5.17 -24.16 20.01
C PRO A 8 5.17 -23.18 18.83
N PRO A 9 4.29 -23.38 17.82
CA PRO A 9 4.19 -22.45 16.71
C PRO A 9 3.91 -21.05 17.28
N PRO A 10 4.56 -20.00 16.72
CA PRO A 10 4.34 -18.64 17.18
C PRO A 10 2.84 -18.34 17.15
N SER A 11 2.29 -17.92 18.28
CA SER A 11 0.87 -17.61 18.37
C SER A 11 0.56 -16.44 17.43
N PRO A 12 -0.50 -16.54 16.61
CA PRO A 12 -0.85 -15.47 15.69
C PRO A 12 -1.10 -14.18 16.48
N ARG A 13 -0.63 -13.06 15.92
CA ARG A 13 -0.92 -11.71 16.45
C ARG A 13 -2.42 -11.60 16.72
N ARG A 14 -2.79 -11.13 17.92
CA ARG A 14 -4.19 -11.07 18.38
C ARG A 14 -5.14 -10.33 17.43
N ASP A 15 -4.58 -9.40 16.64
CA ASP A 15 -5.32 -8.55 15.69
C ASP A 15 -5.14 -8.97 14.22
N SER A 16 -4.43 -10.07 13.92
CA SER A 16 -4.28 -10.53 12.54
C SER A 16 -5.60 -11.12 12.04
N PRO A 17 -6.08 -10.73 10.84
CA PRO A 17 -7.26 -11.34 10.23
C PRO A 17 -6.98 -12.75 9.68
N ARG A 18 -5.71 -13.18 9.67
CA ARG A 18 -5.25 -14.41 9.00
C ARG A 18 -5.39 -15.60 9.93
N THR A 19 -5.89 -16.70 9.38
CA THR A 19 -6.11 -17.97 10.07
C THR A 19 -5.71 -19.13 9.16
N ASP A 20 -5.60 -20.35 9.68
CA ASP A 20 -5.28 -21.53 8.86
C ASP A 20 -6.28 -21.74 7.71
N ALA A 21 -7.55 -21.36 7.92
CA ALA A 21 -8.61 -21.45 6.91
C ALA A 21 -8.58 -20.29 5.90
N GLU A 22 -8.09 -19.11 6.31
CA GLU A 22 -8.01 -17.90 5.48
C GLU A 22 -6.59 -17.30 5.57
N PRO A 23 -5.57 -17.98 4.99
CA PRO A 23 -4.17 -17.65 5.21
C PRO A 23 -3.77 -16.28 4.63
N LEU A 24 -4.52 -15.78 3.63
CA LEU A 24 -4.28 -14.50 2.98
C LEU A 24 -5.44 -13.52 3.20
N ALA A 25 -6.17 -13.66 4.31
CA ALA A 25 -7.11 -12.64 4.74
C ALA A 25 -6.40 -11.30 4.98
N PHE A 26 -7.16 -10.21 4.90
CA PHE A 26 -6.65 -8.86 5.07
C PHE A 26 -7.68 -7.95 5.73
N THR A 27 -7.19 -6.93 6.44
CA THR A 27 -8.01 -5.90 7.05
C THR A 27 -8.35 -4.80 6.05
N ARG A 28 -9.31 -3.92 6.40
CA ARG A 28 -9.62 -2.75 5.57
C ARG A 28 -8.44 -1.80 5.43
N THR A 29 -7.63 -1.63 6.48
CA THR A 29 -6.46 -0.74 6.45
C THR A 29 -5.34 -1.30 5.58
N GLU A 30 -5.12 -2.60 5.63
CA GLU A 30 -4.19 -3.29 4.73
C GLU A 30 -4.63 -3.17 3.27
N PHE A 31 -5.93 -3.31 3.00
CA PHE A 31 -6.48 -3.09 1.67
C PHE A 31 -6.26 -1.65 1.19
N LEU A 32 -6.65 -0.64 1.97
CA LEU A 32 -6.47 0.77 1.59
C LEU A 32 -4.99 1.11 1.36
N GLY A 33 -4.09 0.62 2.20
CA GLY A 33 -2.65 0.77 2.01
C GLY A 33 -2.14 0.05 0.75
N GLY A 34 -2.70 -1.12 0.44
CA GLY A 34 -2.44 -1.85 -0.80
C GLY A 34 -2.93 -1.10 -2.04
N THR A 35 -4.14 -0.55 -2.00
CA THR A 35 -4.72 0.28 -3.06
C THR A 35 -3.87 1.52 -3.31
N ALA A 36 -3.43 2.23 -2.27
CA ALA A 36 -2.57 3.39 -2.42
C ALA A 36 -1.23 3.04 -3.08
N ARG A 37 -0.62 1.90 -2.71
CA ARG A 37 0.59 1.39 -3.39
C ARG A 37 0.30 1.00 -4.83
N ALA A 38 -0.80 0.31 -5.09
CA ALA A 38 -1.19 -0.11 -6.43
C ALA A 38 -1.39 1.10 -7.35
N TRP A 39 -2.06 2.14 -6.87
CA TRP A 39 -2.21 3.41 -7.57
C TRP A 39 -0.85 4.05 -7.85
N GLY A 40 -0.02 4.25 -6.82
CA GLY A 40 1.28 4.90 -6.97
C GLY A 40 2.23 4.14 -7.89
N THR A 41 2.37 2.83 -7.71
CA THR A 41 3.24 1.97 -8.53
C THR A 41 2.77 1.92 -9.98
N THR A 42 1.47 1.73 -10.23
CA THR A 42 0.95 1.66 -11.60
C THR A 42 1.09 3.00 -12.31
N THR A 43 0.74 4.09 -11.62
CA THR A 43 0.87 5.46 -12.15
C THR A 43 2.33 5.78 -12.49
N LEU A 44 3.26 5.46 -11.59
CA LEU A 44 4.69 5.65 -11.82
C LEU A 44 5.19 4.84 -13.02
N LEU A 45 4.81 3.56 -13.11
CA LEU A 45 5.18 2.71 -14.24
C LEU A 45 4.67 3.27 -15.58
N LEU A 46 3.42 3.73 -15.62
CA LEU A 46 2.85 4.35 -16.82
C LEU A 46 3.59 5.63 -17.21
N ILE A 47 3.86 6.51 -16.25
CA ILE A 47 4.63 7.76 -16.49
C ILE A 47 6.01 7.42 -17.06
N VAL A 48 6.73 6.51 -16.42
CA VAL A 48 8.08 6.10 -16.86
C VAL A 48 8.02 5.42 -18.23
N GLY A 49 7.07 4.52 -18.45
CA GLY A 49 6.91 3.82 -19.73
C GLY A 49 6.68 4.77 -20.90
N TRP A 50 5.77 5.73 -20.73
CA TRP A 50 5.50 6.75 -21.74
C TRP A 50 6.66 7.75 -21.89
N ALA A 51 7.33 8.13 -20.80
CA ALA A 51 8.51 8.99 -20.85
C ALA A 51 9.63 8.37 -21.69
N VAL A 52 9.93 7.09 -21.46
CA VAL A 52 10.93 6.34 -22.23
C VAL A 52 10.53 6.25 -23.70
N LEU A 53 9.28 5.87 -23.97
CA LEU A 53 8.79 5.67 -25.34
C LEU A 53 8.82 6.97 -26.16
N THR A 54 8.50 8.10 -25.55
CA THR A 54 8.39 9.41 -26.24
C THR A 54 9.66 10.25 -26.14
N GLY A 55 10.73 9.75 -25.53
CA GLY A 55 11.94 10.53 -25.25
C GLY A 55 11.69 11.73 -24.32
N GLY A 56 10.63 11.67 -23.50
CA GLY A 56 10.26 12.72 -22.55
C GLY A 56 9.54 13.94 -23.15
N PHE A 57 9.27 13.93 -24.47
CA PHE A 57 8.71 15.08 -25.20
C PHE A 57 7.44 15.69 -24.60
N SER A 58 6.61 14.87 -23.93
CA SER A 58 5.35 15.30 -23.32
C SER A 58 5.22 14.89 -21.85
N LEU A 59 6.34 14.87 -21.10
CA LEU A 59 6.32 14.36 -19.73
C LEU A 59 5.32 15.08 -18.83
N ILE A 60 5.24 16.41 -18.91
CA ILE A 60 4.35 17.21 -18.05
C ILE A 60 2.87 16.97 -18.41
N VAL A 61 2.52 17.15 -19.69
CA VAL A 61 1.12 17.01 -20.15
C VAL A 61 0.65 15.57 -20.03
N GLY A 62 1.49 14.59 -20.43
CA GLY A 62 1.21 13.17 -20.29
C GLY A 62 1.05 12.75 -18.83
N THR A 63 1.90 13.24 -17.92
CA THR A 63 1.76 12.96 -16.48
C THR A 63 0.46 13.54 -15.93
N ALA A 64 0.10 14.77 -16.28
CA ALA A 64 -1.15 15.39 -15.85
C ALA A 64 -2.37 14.59 -16.33
N ALA A 65 -2.36 14.12 -17.58
CA ALA A 65 -3.42 13.28 -18.13
C ALA A 65 -3.51 11.91 -17.43
N ILE A 66 -2.38 11.24 -17.19
CA ILE A 66 -2.32 9.97 -16.45
C ILE A 66 -2.90 10.16 -15.04
N LEU A 67 -2.49 11.20 -14.32
CA LEU A 67 -2.97 11.47 -12.97
C LEU A 67 -4.49 11.71 -12.96
N LEU A 68 -4.99 12.54 -13.89
CA LEU A 68 -6.41 12.85 -14.01
C LEU A 68 -7.27 11.59 -14.21
N VAL A 69 -6.82 10.66 -15.05
CA VAL A 69 -7.54 9.41 -15.36
C VAL A 69 -7.37 8.37 -14.25
N SER A 70 -6.21 8.33 -13.59
CA SER A 70 -5.88 7.31 -12.59
C SER A 70 -6.76 7.37 -11.34
N VAL A 71 -7.23 8.57 -10.94
CA VAL A 71 -8.05 8.74 -9.74
C VAL A 71 -9.43 8.07 -9.91
N PRO A 72 -10.24 8.40 -10.94
CA PRO A 72 -11.48 7.68 -11.21
C PRO A 72 -11.27 6.18 -11.40
N ALA A 73 -10.20 5.78 -12.11
CA ALA A 73 -9.89 4.38 -12.34
C ALA A 73 -9.69 3.61 -11.04
N VAL A 74 -9.00 4.20 -10.05
CA VAL A 74 -8.82 3.58 -8.73
C VAL A 74 -10.12 3.57 -7.94
N VAL A 75 -10.91 4.64 -7.95
CA VAL A 75 -12.20 4.68 -7.23
C VAL A 75 -13.14 3.58 -7.75
N ILE A 76 -13.23 3.41 -9.06
CA ILE A 76 -14.10 2.42 -9.71
C ILE A 76 -13.50 1.00 -9.62
N GLY A 77 -12.19 0.87 -9.77
CA GLY A 77 -11.49 -0.41 -9.78
C GLY A 77 -11.25 -1.01 -8.38
N SER A 78 -11.25 -0.20 -7.31
CA SER A 78 -10.99 -0.68 -5.95
C SER A 78 -12.02 -1.68 -5.45
N PRO A 79 -13.35 -1.47 -5.60
CA PRO A 79 -14.35 -2.46 -5.20
C PRO A 79 -14.13 -3.84 -5.84
N GLY A 80 -13.79 -3.89 -7.13
CA GLY A 80 -13.50 -5.15 -7.82
C GLY A 80 -12.23 -5.83 -7.29
N ALA A 81 -11.16 -5.06 -7.03
CA ALA A 81 -9.95 -5.57 -6.41
C ALA A 81 -10.21 -6.11 -4.99
N TYR A 82 -11.06 -5.44 -4.22
CA TYR A 82 -11.46 -5.88 -2.88
C TYR A 82 -12.21 -7.22 -2.95
N ALA A 83 -13.19 -7.32 -3.84
CA ALA A 83 -13.96 -8.55 -4.04
C ALA A 83 -13.06 -9.71 -4.48
N LEU A 84 -12.14 -9.46 -5.41
CA LEU A 84 -11.18 -10.45 -5.89
C LEU A 84 -10.26 -10.94 -4.77
N GLY A 85 -9.67 -10.03 -3.98
CA GLY A 85 -8.87 -10.39 -2.82
C GLY A 85 -9.69 -11.19 -1.80
N ARG A 86 -10.94 -10.78 -1.55
CA ARG A 86 -11.83 -11.47 -0.61
C ARG A 86 -12.18 -12.87 -1.11
N LEU A 87 -12.33 -13.09 -2.40
CA LEU A 87 -12.57 -14.42 -2.98
C LEU A 87 -11.36 -15.35 -2.83
N LEU A 88 -10.16 -14.82 -3.07
CA LEU A 88 -8.94 -15.62 -3.12
C LEU A 88 -8.29 -15.88 -1.74
N ARG A 89 -8.76 -15.21 -0.68
CA ARG A 89 -8.16 -15.26 0.68
C ARG A 89 -7.91 -16.65 1.27
N ARG A 90 -8.67 -17.67 0.83
CA ARG A 90 -8.57 -19.06 1.27
C ARG A 90 -7.48 -19.84 0.53
N LEU A 91 -7.05 -19.35 -0.63
CA LEU A 91 -6.06 -20.03 -1.46
C LEU A 91 -4.64 -19.64 -0.98
N PRO A 92 -3.84 -20.57 -0.44
CA PRO A 92 -2.47 -20.24 0.00
C PRO A 92 -1.50 -20.00 -1.17
N ARG A 93 -1.92 -20.26 -2.41
CA ARG A 93 -1.07 -20.19 -3.60
C ARG A 93 -0.85 -18.74 -4.03
N VAL A 94 0.34 -18.21 -3.74
CA VAL A 94 0.78 -16.86 -4.17
C VAL A 94 0.69 -16.70 -5.69
N GLY A 95 1.06 -17.73 -6.45
CA GLY A 95 0.98 -17.70 -7.92
C GLY A 95 -0.44 -17.46 -8.45
N ALA A 96 -1.47 -18.02 -7.79
CA ALA A 96 -2.86 -17.80 -8.20
C ALA A 96 -3.29 -16.34 -8.01
N HIS A 97 -2.84 -15.69 -6.94
CA HIS A 97 -3.08 -14.28 -6.70
C HIS A 97 -2.33 -13.40 -7.71
N LEU A 98 -1.07 -13.71 -7.98
CA LEU A 98 -0.30 -12.99 -8.99
C LEU A 98 -0.98 -13.05 -10.36
N LEU A 99 -1.44 -14.23 -10.79
CA LEU A 99 -2.18 -14.38 -12.04
C LEU A 99 -3.50 -13.60 -12.01
N ALA A 100 -4.27 -13.69 -10.93
CA ALA A 100 -5.55 -13.01 -10.82
C ALA A 100 -5.41 -11.48 -10.80
N PHE A 101 -4.48 -10.93 -10.02
CA PHE A 101 -4.23 -9.48 -9.97
C PHE A 101 -3.55 -8.97 -11.24
N SER A 102 -2.74 -9.79 -11.93
CA SER A 102 -2.22 -9.45 -13.27
C SER A 102 -3.35 -9.36 -14.29
N ALA A 103 -4.25 -10.35 -14.32
CA ALA A 103 -5.41 -10.36 -15.22
C ALA A 103 -6.35 -9.19 -14.93
N TYR A 104 -6.58 -8.90 -13.64
CA TYR A 104 -7.40 -7.76 -13.23
C TYR A 104 -6.74 -6.42 -13.62
N GLY A 105 -5.42 -6.27 -13.42
CA GLY A 105 -4.67 -5.10 -13.86
C GLY A 105 -4.69 -4.92 -15.38
N ALA A 106 -4.58 -6.01 -16.14
CA ALA A 106 -4.73 -5.98 -17.60
C ALA A 106 -6.13 -5.51 -18.03
N LEU A 107 -7.19 -6.04 -17.40
CA LEU A 107 -8.56 -5.62 -17.65
C LEU A 107 -8.76 -4.12 -17.37
N VAL A 108 -8.27 -3.63 -16.22
CA VAL A 108 -8.31 -2.21 -15.89
C VAL A 108 -7.56 -1.38 -16.93
N GLY A 109 -6.37 -1.82 -17.35
CA GLY A 109 -5.58 -1.20 -18.41
C GLY A 109 -6.32 -1.12 -19.75
N VAL A 110 -7.00 -2.20 -20.15
CA VAL A 110 -7.84 -2.21 -21.36
C VAL A 110 -8.97 -1.20 -21.23
N VAL A 111 -9.80 -1.31 -20.19
CA VAL A 111 -10.98 -0.46 -19.99
C VAL A 111 -10.59 1.02 -19.93
N THR A 112 -9.59 1.36 -19.13
CA THR A 112 -9.12 2.75 -19.01
C THR A 112 -8.56 3.28 -20.32
N THR A 113 -7.80 2.48 -21.07
CA THR A 113 -7.29 2.88 -22.38
C THR A 113 -8.44 3.09 -23.38
N THR A 114 -9.39 2.16 -23.45
CA THR A 114 -10.56 2.25 -24.34
C THR A 114 -11.40 3.50 -24.09
N VAL A 115 -11.57 3.89 -22.82
CA VAL A 115 -12.35 5.08 -22.45
C VAL A 115 -11.56 6.38 -22.65
N THR A 116 -10.27 6.36 -22.31
CA THR A 116 -9.44 7.59 -22.31
C THR A 116 -9.01 7.99 -23.70
N LEU A 117 -8.65 7.03 -24.56
CA LEU A 117 -8.06 7.32 -25.86
C LEU A 117 -9.00 8.20 -26.73
N PRO A 118 -10.30 7.87 -26.89
CA PRO A 118 -11.22 8.71 -27.65
C PRO A 118 -11.52 10.03 -26.96
N ALA A 119 -11.56 10.06 -25.63
CA ALA A 119 -11.81 11.28 -24.87
C ALA A 119 -10.67 12.32 -25.01
N VAL A 120 -9.44 11.87 -25.25
CA VAL A 120 -8.25 12.75 -25.38
C VAL A 120 -7.90 13.04 -26.84
N LEU A 121 -7.97 12.03 -27.72
CA LEU A 121 -7.50 12.13 -29.11
C LEU A 121 -8.63 12.26 -30.14
N GLY A 122 -9.89 12.11 -29.74
CA GLY A 122 -11.04 12.05 -30.65
C GLY A 122 -10.94 10.90 -31.67
N ASP A 123 -11.70 10.98 -32.76
CA ASP A 123 -11.67 10.01 -33.87
C ASP A 123 -10.40 10.13 -34.75
N SER A 124 -9.55 11.10 -34.47
CA SER A 124 -8.28 11.35 -35.17
C SER A 124 -7.15 10.38 -34.82
N GLY A 125 -7.34 9.49 -33.85
CA GLY A 125 -6.35 8.50 -33.45
C GLY A 125 -6.14 7.41 -34.50
N GLY A 126 -5.05 7.49 -35.27
CA GLY A 126 -4.66 6.41 -36.18
C GLY A 126 -4.48 5.07 -35.45
N GLY A 127 -4.82 3.95 -36.11
CA GLY A 127 -4.83 2.63 -35.48
C GLY A 127 -3.52 2.19 -34.82
N TRP A 128 -2.38 2.71 -35.29
CA TRP A 128 -1.08 2.47 -34.66
C TRP A 128 -0.93 3.14 -33.29
N ILE A 129 -1.49 4.34 -33.08
CA ILE A 129 -1.46 5.04 -31.79
C ILE A 129 -2.24 4.25 -30.76
N ALA A 130 -3.43 3.78 -31.14
CA ALA A 130 -4.26 2.93 -30.29
C ALA A 130 -3.53 1.63 -29.94
N ALA A 131 -2.94 0.95 -30.92
CA ALA A 131 -2.16 -0.27 -30.69
C ALA A 131 -0.99 -0.03 -29.73
N THR A 132 -0.22 1.03 -29.92
CA THR A 132 0.88 1.41 -29.01
C THR A 132 0.36 1.67 -27.59
N ALA A 133 -0.77 2.39 -27.45
CA ALA A 133 -1.34 2.67 -26.14
C ALA A 133 -1.74 1.38 -25.40
N TYR A 134 -2.35 0.41 -26.08
CA TYR A 134 -2.65 -0.88 -25.47
C TYR A 134 -1.39 -1.66 -25.11
N LEU A 135 -0.39 -1.69 -25.99
CA LEU A 135 0.89 -2.38 -25.77
C LEU A 135 1.68 -1.82 -24.57
N VAL A 136 1.48 -0.56 -24.22
CA VAL A 136 2.11 0.07 -23.04
C VAL A 136 1.22 -0.07 -21.81
N ASN A 137 -0.03 0.37 -21.89
CA ASN A 137 -0.87 0.54 -20.71
C ASN A 137 -1.29 -0.80 -20.09
N VAL A 138 -1.62 -1.80 -20.91
CA VAL A 138 -2.10 -3.10 -20.43
C VAL A 138 -1.04 -3.85 -19.63
N PRO A 139 0.17 -4.11 -20.15
CA PRO A 139 1.18 -4.84 -19.38
C PRO A 139 1.65 -4.07 -18.15
N LEU A 140 1.80 -2.73 -18.24
CA LEU A 140 2.23 -1.94 -17.08
C LEU A 140 1.17 -1.93 -15.98
N SER A 141 -0.12 -1.91 -16.33
CA SER A 141 -1.21 -2.04 -15.36
C SER A 141 -1.25 -3.43 -14.72
N ALA A 142 -1.05 -4.49 -15.51
CA ALA A 142 -0.94 -5.86 -15.00
C ALA A 142 0.21 -6.01 -13.99
N ILE A 143 1.41 -5.54 -14.37
CA ILE A 143 2.62 -5.60 -13.54
C ILE A 143 2.45 -4.73 -12.29
N GLY A 144 1.96 -3.51 -12.44
CA GLY A 144 1.79 -2.56 -11.33
C GLY A 144 0.86 -3.11 -10.26
N LEU A 145 -0.28 -3.69 -10.67
CA LEU A 145 -1.25 -4.21 -9.73
C LEU A 145 -0.80 -5.50 -9.04
N ALA A 146 -0.25 -6.45 -9.81
CA ALA A 146 0.26 -7.71 -9.26
C ALA A 146 1.46 -7.45 -8.32
N GLY A 147 2.37 -6.56 -8.72
CA GLY A 147 3.52 -6.16 -7.91
C GLY A 147 3.12 -5.48 -6.61
N ALA A 148 2.18 -4.53 -6.67
CA ALA A 148 1.69 -3.85 -5.47
C ALA A 148 0.95 -4.78 -4.52
N TRP A 149 0.15 -5.72 -5.04
CA TRP A 149 -0.46 -6.77 -4.23
C TRP A 149 0.60 -7.61 -3.53
N PHE A 150 1.61 -8.09 -4.26
CA PHE A 150 2.67 -8.94 -3.73
C PHE A 150 3.47 -8.25 -2.61
N ILE A 151 3.83 -6.98 -2.82
CA ILE A 151 4.53 -6.17 -1.82
C ILE A 151 3.67 -5.99 -0.56
N THR A 152 2.38 -5.70 -0.74
CA THR A 152 1.44 -5.50 0.38
C THR A 152 1.24 -6.79 1.17
N MET A 153 1.04 -7.91 0.49
CA MET A 153 0.94 -9.24 1.08
C MET A 153 2.20 -9.60 1.88
N ARG A 154 3.39 -9.44 1.26
CA ARG A 154 4.67 -9.71 1.95
C ARG A 154 4.85 -8.84 3.19
N ARG A 155 4.50 -7.55 3.10
CA ARG A 155 4.60 -6.63 4.24
C ARG A 155 3.66 -7.05 5.36
N ALA A 156 2.42 -7.40 5.05
CA ALA A 156 1.45 -7.83 6.05
C ALA A 156 1.89 -9.13 6.75
N LEU A 157 2.38 -10.11 5.99
CA LEU A 157 2.92 -11.34 6.58
C LEU A 157 4.16 -11.11 7.45
N ARG A 158 5.05 -10.18 7.08
CA ARG A 158 6.19 -9.79 7.92
C ARG A 158 5.74 -9.17 9.23
N LEU A 159 4.77 -8.25 9.18
CA LEU A 159 4.21 -7.62 10.38
C LEU A 159 3.48 -8.61 11.30
N ASP A 160 2.90 -9.67 10.73
CA ASP A 160 2.30 -10.75 11.52
C ASP A 160 3.38 -11.63 12.18
N ALA A 161 4.48 -11.91 11.48
CA ALA A 161 5.62 -12.66 12.02
C ALA A 161 6.39 -11.89 13.09
N GLU A 162 6.45 -10.56 12.98
CA GLU A 162 7.05 -9.64 13.96
C GLU A 162 6.16 -9.44 15.21
N GLY A 163 4.95 -10.02 15.23
CA GLY A 163 3.95 -9.91 16.30
C GLY A 163 4.30 -10.62 17.62
N PHE A 164 5.50 -10.38 18.17
CA PHE A 164 5.82 -10.38 19.60
C PHE A 164 6.82 -9.25 19.87
N GLY A 165 6.31 -8.05 19.68
CA GLY A 165 6.79 -6.85 20.32
C GLY A 165 5.55 -6.12 20.77
N ASP A 166 4.90 -6.60 21.83
CA ASP A 166 4.28 -5.63 22.73
C ASP A 166 5.35 -4.56 22.89
N VAL A 167 4.98 -3.32 22.60
CA VAL A 167 5.62 -2.22 23.29
C VAL A 167 5.37 -2.54 24.76
N VAL A 168 6.22 -3.38 25.37
CA VAL A 168 6.67 -3.12 26.70
C VAL A 168 7.07 -1.68 26.55
N ARG A 169 6.20 -0.81 27.04
CA ARG A 169 6.58 0.52 27.46
C ARG A 169 7.65 0.16 28.47
N THR A 170 8.88 -0.01 27.99
CA THR A 170 10.04 -0.08 28.85
C THR A 170 9.87 1.22 29.57
N THR A 171 9.45 1.13 30.83
CA THR A 171 9.61 2.21 31.78
C THR A 171 11.08 2.50 31.64
N ASP A 172 11.38 3.48 30.80
CA ASP A 172 12.73 3.83 30.46
C ASP A 172 13.34 4.20 31.82
N PRO A 173 14.35 3.45 32.31
CA PRO A 173 14.94 3.76 33.60
C PRO A 173 15.46 5.21 33.62
N ASP A 174 15.74 5.79 32.45
CA ASP A 174 16.10 7.19 32.30
C ASP A 174 14.86 8.09 32.49
N ALA A 175 13.70 7.75 31.92
CA ALA A 175 12.45 8.48 32.16
C ALA A 175 11.97 8.42 33.62
N ALA A 176 12.15 7.29 34.32
CA ALA A 176 11.85 7.19 35.75
C ALA A 176 12.81 8.03 36.61
N THR A 177 14.04 8.25 36.14
CA THR A 177 15.03 9.11 36.80
C THR A 177 14.73 10.59 36.56
N GLU A 178 14.30 10.96 35.35
CA GLU A 178 13.87 12.31 35.01
C GLU A 178 12.60 12.74 35.77
N ASP A 179 11.59 11.86 35.87
CA ASP A 179 10.37 12.13 36.65
C ASP A 179 10.66 12.26 38.15
N ALA A 180 11.60 11.46 38.69
CA ALA A 180 12.02 11.57 40.09
C ALA A 180 12.83 12.85 40.38
N LEU A 181 13.56 13.37 39.38
CA LEU A 181 14.23 14.68 39.46
C LEU A 181 13.21 15.82 39.40
N ASP A 182 12.23 15.75 38.50
CA ASP A 182 11.21 16.79 38.32
C ASP A 182 10.32 16.92 39.58
N ASP A 183 9.95 15.80 40.22
CA ASP A 183 9.25 15.82 41.51
C ASP A 183 10.09 16.38 42.66
N ARG A 184 11.42 16.18 42.66
CA ARG A 184 12.32 16.82 43.65
C ARG A 184 12.43 18.33 43.44
N TYR A 185 12.49 18.82 42.19
CA TYR A 185 12.49 20.26 41.92
C TYR A 185 11.17 20.92 42.32
N ARG A 186 10.05 20.21 42.19
CA ARG A 186 8.72 20.66 42.60
C ARG A 186 8.56 20.87 44.10
N ILE A 187 9.33 20.13 44.92
CA ILE A 187 9.37 20.26 46.38
C ILE A 187 10.29 21.42 46.80
N ILE A 188 11.35 21.70 46.03
CA ILE A 188 12.37 22.70 46.38
C ILE A 188 11.95 24.12 45.99
N ASP A 189 11.22 24.31 44.88
CA ASP A 189 10.81 25.66 44.45
C ASP A 189 9.37 25.70 43.91
N PRO A 190 8.35 25.77 44.79
CA PRO A 190 6.93 25.80 44.39
C PRO A 190 6.52 27.11 43.70
N GLY A 191 7.41 28.11 43.56
CA GLY A 191 7.09 29.47 43.11
C GLY A 191 7.22 29.76 41.61
N GLN A 192 7.93 28.93 40.83
CA GLN A 192 8.36 29.35 39.49
C GLN A 192 7.28 29.45 38.41
N ARG A 193 6.14 28.73 38.52
CA ARG A 193 5.08 28.84 37.49
C ARG A 193 4.27 30.14 37.54
N ARG A 194 4.35 30.94 38.61
CA ARG A 194 3.55 32.17 38.73
C ARG A 194 4.11 33.37 37.95
N ARG A 195 5.33 33.30 37.42
CA ARG A 195 5.98 34.46 36.76
C ARG A 195 6.04 34.42 35.23
N GLN A 196 5.62 33.32 34.58
CA GLN A 196 5.66 33.22 33.10
C GLN A 196 4.34 33.56 32.39
N ARG A 197 3.22 33.67 33.10
CA ARG A 197 2.07 34.45 32.60
C ARG A 197 2.22 35.85 33.16
N TRP A 198 2.63 36.80 32.34
CA TRP A 198 2.43 38.26 32.43
C TRP A 198 3.55 38.94 31.63
N ARG A 199 3.37 39.00 30.32
CA ARG A 199 3.75 40.14 29.49
C ARG A 199 2.65 40.31 28.45
N GLY A 200 2.06 41.50 28.44
CA GLY A 200 1.03 41.91 27.48
C GLY A 200 1.56 42.08 26.08
#